data_AF-A0A7C5G5N8-F1
#
_entry.id   AF-A0A7C5G5N8-F1
#
_cell.length_a   1.000
_cell.length_b   1.000
_cell.length_c   1.000
_cell.angle_alpha   90.00
_cell.angle_beta   90.00
_cell.angle_gamma   90.00
#
_symmetry.space_group_name_H-M   'P 1'
#
loop_
_entity.id
_entity.type
_entity.pdbx_description
1 polymer ?
#
loop_
_entity_poly.entity_id
_entity_poly.type
_entity_poly.pdbx_seq_one_letter_code
_entity_poly.pdbx_strand_id
1 'polypeptide(L)' 'MTDWEMYDKRFRDLTLPTVKLEKLYSEVLWAEGPVWFADGQFLLFSDIPNNRLLRYV' A
#
# COMPACT_ATOMS: atom_id res chain seq x y z
N MET A 1 -15.68 -10.49 -9.10
CA MET A 1 -15.76 -10.18 -7.66
C MET A 1 -14.57 -9.28 -7.37
N THR A 2 -14.81 -8.09 -6.81
CA THR A 2 -13.74 -7.21 -6.32
C THR A 2 -13.20 -7.78 -5.02
N ASP A 3 -11.89 -7.73 -4.80
CA ASP A 3 -11.22 -8.24 -3.59
C ASP A 3 -11.42 -7.34 -2.34
N TRP A 4 -12.46 -6.49 -2.37
CA TRP A 4 -12.74 -5.48 -1.34
C TRP A 4 -14.24 -5.15 -1.28
N GLU A 5 -14.67 -4.72 -0.10
CA GLU A 5 -16.05 -4.34 0.20
C GLU A 5 -16.18 -2.84 0.45
N MET A 6 -17.35 -2.27 0.11
CA MET A 6 -17.68 -0.88 0.34
C MET A 6 -18.73 -0.75 1.44
N TYR A 7 -18.36 -0.17 2.58
CA TYR A 7 -19.31 0.10 3.67
C TYR A 7 -20.02 1.46 3.52
N ASP A 8 -19.39 2.43 2.86
CA ASP A 8 -19.93 3.77 2.64
C ASP A 8 -19.99 4.10 1.14
N LYS A 9 -21.15 4.58 0.68
CA LYS A 9 -21.38 4.96 -0.72
C LYS A 9 -20.47 6.10 -1.17
N ARG A 10 -20.08 7.02 -0.27
CA ARG A 10 -19.19 8.16 -0.56
C ARG A 10 -17.79 7.72 -1.00
N PHE A 11 -17.35 6.52 -0.62
CA PHE A 11 -16.07 5.97 -1.05
C PHE A 11 -16.00 5.76 -2.57
N ARG A 12 -17.16 5.59 -3.23
CA ARG A 12 -17.24 5.42 -4.70
C ARG A 12 -16.71 6.64 -5.44
N ASP A 13 -16.92 7.82 -4.88
CA ASP A 13 -16.51 9.08 -5.52
C ASP A 13 -14.99 9.33 -5.37
N LEU A 14 -14.32 8.55 -4.52
CA LEU A 14 -12.87 8.64 -4.27
C LEU A 14 -12.06 7.56 -5.02
N THR A 15 -12.72 6.68 -5.76
CA THR A 15 -12.10 5.53 -6.42
C THR A 15 -12.49 5.42 -7.89
N LEU A 16 -11.64 4.75 -8.69
CA LEU A 16 -11.95 4.43 -10.07
C LEU A 16 -12.53 3.01 -10.14
N PRO A 17 -13.71 2.80 -10.76
CA PRO A 17 -14.37 1.49 -10.80
C PRO A 17 -13.56 0.36 -11.47
N THR A 18 -12.59 0.73 -12.30
CA THR A 18 -11.75 -0.19 -13.07
C THR A 18 -10.44 -0.56 -12.37
N VAL A 19 -10.11 0.09 -11.26
CA VAL A 19 -8.86 -0.18 -10.52
C VAL A 19 -9.00 -1.44 -9.68
N LYS A 20 -7.93 -2.24 -9.66
CA LYS A 20 -7.82 -3.43 -8.83
C LYS A 20 -6.85 -3.17 -7.68
N LEU A 21 -7.10 -3.80 -6.54
CA LEU A 21 -6.17 -3.78 -5.43
C LEU A 21 -5.01 -4.73 -5.76
N GLU A 22 -3.78 -4.22 -5.71
CA GLU A 22 -2.59 -5.00 -6.01
C GLU A 22 -1.71 -5.15 -4.77
N LYS A 23 -1.18 -6.35 -4.57
CA LYS A 23 -0.22 -6.64 -3.50
C LYS A 23 1.19 -6.46 -4.04
N LEU A 24 1.85 -5.38 -3.65
CA LEU A 24 3.20 -5.04 -4.13
C LEU A 24 4.31 -5.87 -3.47
N TYR A 25 4.16 -6.22 -2.19
CA TYR A 25 5.16 -6.96 -1.43
C TYR A 25 4.52 -7.75 -0.28
N SER A 26 5.10 -8.90 0.10
CA SER A 26 4.61 -9.71 1.22
C SER A 26 5.68 -10.40 2.07
N GLU A 27 6.97 -10.20 1.79
CA GLU A 27 8.06 -10.83 2.54
C GLU A 27 8.49 -9.96 3.74
N VAL A 28 7.52 -9.50 4.53
CA VAL A 28 7.69 -8.77 5.79
C VAL A 28 6.93 -9.48 6.90
N LEU A 29 7.36 -9.27 8.15
CA LEU A 29 6.54 -9.67 9.28
C LEU A 29 5.49 -8.60 9.61
N TRP A 30 5.87 -7.33 9.52
CA TRP A 30 4.97 -6.21 9.80
C TRP A 30 5.36 -4.96 9.00
N ALA A 31 4.63 -4.68 7.91
CA ALA A 31 4.82 -3.45 7.15
C ALA A 31 4.15 -2.26 7.86
N GLU A 32 4.92 -1.23 8.16
CA GLU A 32 4.43 0.00 8.80
C GLU A 32 5.11 1.26 8.24
N GLY A 33 4.46 2.41 8.44
CA GLY A 33 5.03 3.73 8.12
C GLY A 33 5.36 3.94 6.64
N PRO A 34 4.46 3.60 5.69
CA PRO A 34 4.73 3.85 4.28
C PRO A 34 4.82 5.35 4.00
N VAL A 35 5.90 5.77 3.33
CA VAL A 35 6.11 7.15 2.87
C VAL A 35 6.57 7.12 1.43
N TRP A 36 5.86 7.86 0.57
CA TRP A 36 6.30 8.10 -0.81
C TRP A 36 7.36 9.19 -0.84
N PHE A 37 8.55 8.87 -1.34
CA PHE A 37 9.64 9.83 -1.52
C PHE A 37 9.71 10.26 -2.99
N ALA A 38 9.09 11.41 -3.29
CA ALA A 38 8.89 11.87 -4.66
C ALA A 38 10.20 12.12 -5.43
N ASP A 39 11.19 12.77 -4.80
CA ASP A 39 12.47 13.10 -5.43
C ASP A 39 13.26 11.86 -5.88
N GLY A 40 13.10 10.75 -5.14
CA GLY A 40 13.73 9.47 -5.45
C GLY A 40 12.82 8.48 -6.18
N GLN A 41 11.53 8.79 -6.34
CA GLN A 41 10.52 7.93 -6.95
C GLN A 41 10.45 6.52 -6.34
N PHE A 42 10.38 6.43 -5.02
CA PHE A 42 10.23 5.15 -4.34
C PHE A 42 9.33 5.24 -3.12
N LEU A 43 8.75 4.09 -2.76
CA LEU A 43 8.02 3.91 -1.51
C LEU A 43 8.98 3.36 -0.46
N LEU A 44 9.09 4.05 0.67
CA LEU A 44 9.83 3.58 1.85
C LEU A 44 8.82 3.04 2.89
N PHE A 45 9.14 1.93 3.54
CA PHE A 45 8.35 1.38 4.64
C PHE A 45 9.21 0.55 5.59
N SER A 46 8.76 0.38 6.81
CA SER A 46 9.47 -0.33 7.88
C SER A 46 8.98 -1.76 8.03
N ASP A 47 9.90 -2.67 8.32
CA ASP A 47 9.62 -4.03 8.81
C ASP A 47 10.19 -4.15 10.23
N ILE A 48 9.43 -3.63 11.21
CA ILE A 48 9.90 -3.37 12.58
C ILE A 48 10.49 -4.61 13.27
N PRO A 49 9.83 -5.79 13.23
CA PRO A 49 10.36 -6.98 13.89
C PRO A 49 11.69 -7.47 13.31
N ASN A 50 11.95 -7.17 12.04
CA ASN A 50 13.19 -7.53 11.35
C ASN A 50 14.23 -6.40 11.35
N ASN A 51 13.97 -5.29 12.06
CA ASN A 51 14.86 -4.14 12.20
C ASN A 51 15.45 -3.64 10.87
N ARG A 52 14.61 -3.49 9.84
CA ARG A 52 15.01 -3.03 8.51
C ARG A 52 14.02 -2.06 7.91
N LEU A 53 14.54 -1.15 7.09
CA LEU A 53 13.76 -0.33 6.16
C LEU A 53 13.81 -0.97 4.78
N LEU A 54 12.68 -0.97 4.09
CA LEU A 54 12.51 -1.51 2.75
C LEU A 54 12.13 -0.39 1.80
N ARG A 55 12.63 -0.50 0.57
CA ARG A 55 12.36 0.44 -0.52
C ARG A 55 11.79 -0.33 -1.71
N TYR A 56 10.60 0.07 -2.14
CA TYR A 56 9.98 -0.43 -3.37
C TYR A 56 10.21 0.57 -4.51
N VAL A 57 10.76 0.09 -5.62
CA VAL A 57 11.15 0.83 -6.84
C VAL A 57 10.43 0.23 -8.03
#